data_AF-A0AAD7L2X5-F1
#
_entry.id   AF-A0AAD7L2X5-F1
#
_cell.length_a   1.000
_cell.length_b   1.000
_cell.length_c   1.000
_cell.angle_alpha   90.00
_cell.angle_beta   90.00
_cell.angle_gamma   90.00
#
_symmetry.space_group_name_H-M   'P 1'
#
loop_
_entity.id
_entity.type
_entity.pdbx_description
1 polymer ?
#
loop_
_entity_poly.entity_id
_entity_poly.type
_entity_poly.pdbx_seq_one_letter_code
_entity_poly.pdbx_strand_id
1 'polypeptide(L)'
;MQKEKLRSTERGYTQKQGIDYEEVFALVACLETIQLLISFAAYKHWKIYQLDVKSAFLPGFLEEEVYVEQPEGYVIEGQEDKVLKLKKALYGLKQAPRAWNNRIDKYSQENGFVRCPHEYVLYVKAHEKGDVLFVCLYVDDLIFTGNNPIMFEDFKKAMTYEFEMTDTRLMSYYLGFEVKQNDGGIFISQEGYAKDVLKKFQMLDSNSVNTPMEYRVKLSKHDVGEKVDPTLFRSLVRSLRYLTCTRPEILYVVGVVSRYMESPTSTHMKTAKRILPYLRGTLDYGLFYSSSHIINLVGYCDSDFAGDLDDKKSTTGFVFFMGNNATSWVSKKQPIVTLSTCEAEYVAATFCTCHAIWLRRLLKELQEPQKEAIQIFVDNKSALALAKNPCLP
;
A
#
# COMPACT_ATOMS: atom_id res chain seq x y z
N MET A 1 -28.72 21.37 -26.37
CA MET A 1 -28.44 21.13 -24.94
C MET A 1 -26.93 21.23 -24.73
N GLN A 2 -26.45 22.38 -24.26
CA GLN A 2 -25.06 22.51 -23.85
C GLN A 2 -24.87 21.64 -22.60
N LYS A 3 -23.93 20.68 -22.64
CA LYS A 3 -23.43 20.01 -21.44
C LYS A 3 -22.62 21.03 -20.66
N GLU A 4 -23.24 21.73 -19.71
CA GLU A 4 -22.50 22.49 -18.72
C GLU A 4 -21.85 21.50 -17.74
N LYS A 5 -20.52 21.57 -17.64
CA LYS A 5 -19.72 20.71 -16.76
C LYS A 5 -19.58 21.42 -15.41
N LEU A 6 -20.52 21.20 -14.50
CA LEU A 6 -20.38 21.65 -13.11
C LEU A 6 -19.53 20.63 -12.34
N ARG A 7 -18.39 21.07 -11.78
CA ARG A 7 -17.62 20.27 -10.80
C ARG A 7 -18.16 20.60 -9.40
N SER A 8 -19.18 19.87 -8.94
CA SER A 8 -19.56 19.88 -7.52
C SER A 8 -18.82 18.77 -6.78
N THR A 9 -18.20 19.11 -5.64
CA THR A 9 -17.67 18.14 -4.67
C THR A 9 -18.52 18.26 -3.43
N GLU A 10 -19.20 17.17 -3.06
CA GLU A 10 -20.12 17.19 -1.94
C GLU A 10 -19.38 17.26 -0.60
N ARG A 11 -19.97 17.98 0.35
CA ARG A 11 -19.42 18.18 1.70
C ARG A 11 -19.70 16.95 2.57
N GLY A 12 -19.17 15.77 2.25
CA GLY A 12 -19.45 14.54 3.02
C GLY A 12 -19.16 14.59 4.52
N TYR A 13 -18.43 15.60 5.00
CA TYR A 13 -18.28 15.87 6.43
C TYR A 13 -19.59 16.28 7.13
N THR A 14 -20.60 16.74 6.40
CA THR A 14 -21.94 17.06 6.96
C THR A 14 -22.84 15.84 7.10
N GLN A 15 -22.51 14.71 6.44
CA GLN A 15 -23.30 13.48 6.50
C GLN A 15 -23.18 12.77 7.86
N LYS A 16 -24.33 12.32 8.38
CA LYS A 16 -24.50 11.58 9.65
C LYS A 16 -24.76 10.10 9.40
N GLN A 17 -24.02 9.26 10.13
CA GLN A 17 -24.21 7.81 10.10
C GLN A 17 -25.60 7.44 10.68
N GLY A 18 -26.29 6.48 10.07
CA GLY A 18 -27.66 6.06 10.44
C GLY A 18 -28.76 7.00 9.95
N ILE A 19 -28.40 8.02 9.16
CA ILE A 19 -29.34 8.95 8.51
C ILE A 19 -29.00 9.03 7.01
N ASP A 20 -27.76 9.42 6.68
CA ASP A 20 -27.33 9.67 5.30
C ASP A 20 -26.53 8.50 4.68
N TYR A 21 -26.04 7.60 5.52
CA TYR A 21 -25.32 6.37 5.15
C TYR A 21 -25.29 5.40 6.34
N GLU A 22 -25.25 4.10 6.04
CA GLU A 22 -25.05 3.06 7.06
C GLU A 22 -23.59 2.58 7.08
N GLU A 23 -23.06 2.17 5.92
CA GLU A 23 -21.73 1.58 5.76
C GLU A 23 -20.91 2.29 4.68
N VAL A 24 -19.64 2.56 4.98
CA VAL A 24 -18.73 3.36 4.13
C VAL A 24 -17.47 2.62 3.70
N PHE A 25 -17.30 1.38 4.14
CA PHE A 25 -16.06 0.64 3.92
C PHE A 25 -15.90 0.27 2.44
N ALA A 26 -14.82 0.73 1.84
CA ALA A 26 -14.34 0.27 0.55
C ALA A 26 -12.98 -0.37 0.72
N LEU A 27 -12.76 -1.46 -0.03
CA LEU A 27 -11.52 -2.21 0.00
C LEU A 27 -10.48 -1.49 -0.85
N VAL A 28 -9.25 -1.44 -0.35
CA VAL A 28 -8.11 -0.77 -0.99
C VAL A 28 -6.98 -1.78 -1.06
N ALA A 29 -6.33 -1.91 -2.22
CA ALA A 29 -5.22 -2.84 -2.38
C ALA A 29 -4.17 -2.62 -1.31
N CYS A 30 -3.76 -3.70 -0.65
CA CYS A 30 -2.57 -3.68 0.16
C CYS A 30 -1.36 -3.43 -0.75
N LEU A 31 -0.41 -2.58 -0.35
CA LEU A 31 0.76 -2.27 -1.16
C LEU A 31 1.59 -3.54 -1.45
N GLU A 32 1.63 -4.43 -0.47
CA GLU A 32 2.27 -5.74 -0.53
C GLU A 32 1.69 -6.61 -1.65
N THR A 33 0.38 -6.52 -1.91
CA THR A 33 -0.25 -7.20 -3.06
C THR A 33 0.26 -6.62 -4.37
N ILE A 34 0.34 -5.30 -4.48
CA ILE A 34 0.82 -4.62 -5.70
C ILE A 34 2.29 -4.97 -5.95
N GLN A 35 3.13 -4.94 -4.91
CA GLN A 35 4.55 -5.31 -5.00
C GLN A 35 4.72 -6.78 -5.40
N LEU A 36 3.91 -7.69 -4.83
CA LEU A 36 3.91 -9.10 -5.22
C LEU A 36 3.51 -9.26 -6.68
N LEU A 37 2.45 -8.56 -7.14
CA LEU A 37 1.99 -8.60 -8.53
C LEU A 37 3.06 -8.05 -9.48
N ILE A 38 3.75 -6.97 -9.11
CA ILE A 38 4.86 -6.40 -9.88
C ILE A 38 6.00 -7.40 -10.00
N SER A 39 6.42 -7.99 -8.88
CA SER A 39 7.46 -9.00 -8.87
C SER A 39 7.07 -10.23 -9.67
N PHE A 40 5.79 -10.61 -9.64
CA PHE A 40 5.27 -11.75 -10.39
C PHE A 40 5.26 -11.47 -11.89
N ALA A 41 4.80 -10.29 -12.31
CA ALA A 41 4.85 -9.86 -13.70
C ALA A 41 6.30 -9.82 -14.21
N ALA A 42 7.23 -9.27 -13.44
CA ALA A 42 8.65 -9.24 -13.78
C ALA A 42 9.22 -10.67 -13.96
N TYR A 43 8.88 -11.59 -13.06
CA TYR A 43 9.24 -12.99 -13.17
C TYR A 43 8.71 -13.62 -14.47
N LYS A 44 7.45 -13.35 -14.82
CA LYS A 44 6.80 -13.88 -16.02
C LYS A 44 7.19 -13.17 -17.32
N HIS A 45 8.07 -12.16 -17.25
CA HIS A 45 8.37 -11.25 -18.36
C HIS A 45 7.12 -10.56 -18.92
N TRP A 46 6.14 -10.30 -18.06
CA TRP A 46 4.92 -9.60 -18.44
C TRP A 46 5.05 -8.11 -18.15
N LYS A 47 4.42 -7.33 -19.03
CA LYS A 47 4.24 -5.90 -18.81
C LYS A 47 2.98 -5.65 -17.98
N ILE A 48 3.01 -4.57 -17.22
CA ILE A 48 1.89 -4.12 -16.41
C ILE A 48 1.35 -2.84 -17.06
N TYR A 49 0.05 -2.84 -17.29
CA TYR A 49 -0.67 -1.73 -17.88
C TYR A 49 -1.58 -1.09 -16.84
N GLN A 50 -1.91 0.17 -17.07
CA GLN A 50 -2.81 0.94 -16.21
C GLN A 50 -3.97 1.49 -17.03
N LEU A 51 -5.13 1.52 -16.38
CA LEU A 51 -6.34 2.22 -16.78
C LEU A 51 -6.76 3.12 -15.61
N ASP A 52 -7.18 4.35 -15.90
CA ASP A 52 -7.74 5.26 -14.91
C ASP A 52 -9.19 5.57 -15.26
N VAL A 53 -10.07 5.47 -14.27
CA VAL A 53 -11.49 5.79 -14.44
C VAL A 53 -11.67 7.29 -14.24
N LYS A 54 -12.07 8.02 -15.28
CA LYS A 54 -12.17 9.50 -15.24
C LYS A 54 -13.05 10.04 -14.11
N SER A 55 -13.97 9.23 -13.61
CA SER A 55 -14.89 9.61 -12.53
C SER A 55 -15.42 8.36 -11.82
N ALA A 56 -14.58 7.55 -11.19
CA ALA A 56 -14.98 6.24 -10.66
C ALA A 56 -16.14 6.25 -9.65
N PHE A 57 -16.39 7.37 -8.97
CA PHE A 57 -17.56 7.49 -8.08
C PHE A 57 -18.89 7.71 -8.82
N LEU A 58 -18.89 8.34 -10.01
CA LEU A 58 -20.13 8.65 -10.74
C LEU A 58 -20.87 7.40 -11.28
N PRO A 59 -20.20 6.30 -11.67
CA PRO A 59 -20.85 5.05 -12.02
C PRO A 59 -21.51 4.32 -10.84
N GLY A 60 -21.13 4.63 -9.60
CA GLY A 60 -21.68 3.98 -8.41
C GLY A 60 -23.15 4.35 -8.20
N PHE A 61 -24.01 3.36 -7.98
CA PHE A 61 -25.38 3.60 -7.55
C PHE A 61 -25.41 3.72 -6.03
N LEU A 62 -26.14 4.71 -5.52
CA LEU A 62 -26.38 4.85 -4.08
C LEU A 62 -27.50 3.90 -3.67
N GLU A 63 -27.29 3.13 -2.62
CA GLU A 63 -28.35 2.35 -1.98
C GLU A 63 -29.22 3.25 -1.09
N GLU A 64 -28.60 4.26 -0.48
CA GLU A 64 -29.26 5.24 0.38
C GLU A 64 -29.84 6.42 -0.38
N GLU A 65 -30.87 7.04 0.18
CA GLU A 65 -31.44 8.27 -0.37
C GLU A 65 -30.62 9.48 0.08
N VAL A 66 -29.77 9.98 -0.81
CA VAL A 66 -28.99 11.19 -0.55
C VAL A 66 -29.61 12.37 -1.27
N TYR A 67 -29.83 13.45 -0.52
CA TYR A 67 -30.30 14.73 -1.04
C TYR A 67 -29.19 15.78 -0.93
N VAL A 68 -29.08 16.63 -1.95
CA VAL A 68 -28.10 17.73 -1.99
C VAL A 68 -28.82 19.05 -2.29
N GLU A 69 -28.23 20.15 -1.82
CA GLU A 69 -28.68 21.48 -2.18
C GLU A 69 -28.55 21.69 -3.70
N GLN A 70 -29.38 22.56 -4.25
CA GLN A 70 -29.24 22.95 -5.65
C GLN A 70 -27.89 23.66 -5.84
N PRO A 71 -27.05 23.23 -6.78
CA PRO A 71 -25.73 23.81 -6.94
C PRO A 71 -25.84 25.25 -7.46
N GLU A 72 -24.86 26.08 -7.09
CA GLU A 72 -24.78 27.47 -7.54
C GLU A 72 -24.84 27.54 -9.08
N GLY A 73 -25.73 28.38 -9.61
CA GLY A 73 -25.98 28.52 -11.06
C GLY A 73 -27.03 27.56 -11.64
N TYR A 74 -27.55 26.61 -10.85
CA TYR A 74 -28.65 25.71 -11.24
C TYR A 74 -29.87 25.79 -10.31
N VAL A 75 -29.98 26.87 -9.52
CA VAL A 75 -31.13 27.09 -8.65
C VAL A 75 -32.35 27.40 -9.51
N ILE A 76 -33.41 26.62 -9.36
CA ILE A 76 -34.67 26.81 -10.07
C ILE A 76 -35.46 27.92 -9.38
N GLU A 77 -35.73 29.01 -10.10
CA GLU A 77 -36.51 30.15 -9.61
C GLU A 77 -37.90 29.71 -9.13
N GLY A 78 -38.28 30.13 -7.93
CA GLY A 78 -39.51 29.73 -7.23
C GLY A 78 -39.49 28.34 -6.59
N GLN A 79 -38.33 27.66 -6.59
CA GLN A 79 -38.11 26.37 -5.92
C GLN A 79 -36.77 26.36 -5.16
N GLU A 80 -36.32 27.52 -4.69
CA GLU A 80 -35.01 27.71 -4.06
C GLU A 80 -34.84 26.87 -2.78
N ASP A 81 -35.94 26.55 -2.11
CA ASP A 81 -36.00 25.75 -0.89
C ASP A 81 -35.94 24.23 -1.14
N LYS A 82 -36.01 23.79 -2.40
CA LYS A 82 -35.99 22.38 -2.75
C LYS A 82 -34.56 21.82 -2.86
N VAL A 83 -34.46 20.53 -2.60
CA VAL A 83 -33.23 19.75 -2.71
C VAL A 83 -33.31 18.74 -3.86
N LEU A 84 -32.15 18.38 -4.42
CA LEU A 84 -32.03 17.40 -5.48
C LEU A 84 -31.73 16.03 -4.88
N LYS A 85 -32.47 14.99 -5.32
CA LYS A 85 -32.17 13.60 -4.97
C LYS A 85 -31.07 13.06 -5.88
N LEU A 86 -29.96 12.60 -5.31
CA LEU A 86 -28.90 11.95 -6.06
C LEU A 86 -29.34 10.55 -6.50
N LYS A 87 -29.14 10.27 -7.79
CA LYS A 87 -29.35 8.92 -8.37
C LYS A 87 -28.07 8.10 -8.46
N LYS A 88 -26.91 8.76 -8.36
CA LYS A 88 -25.56 8.21 -8.52
C LYS A 88 -24.66 8.83 -7.47
N ALA A 89 -23.62 8.11 -7.07
CA ALA A 89 -22.67 8.60 -6.10
C ALA A 89 -21.87 9.77 -6.67
N LEU A 90 -21.61 10.77 -5.83
CA LEU A 90 -20.80 11.94 -6.15
C LEU A 90 -19.49 11.90 -5.36
N TYR A 91 -18.47 12.55 -5.92
CA TYR A 91 -17.20 12.75 -5.21
C TYR A 91 -17.44 13.52 -3.91
N GLY A 92 -16.85 13.04 -2.82
CA GLY A 92 -16.99 13.64 -1.49
C GLY A 92 -18.06 12.99 -0.61
N LEU A 93 -18.97 12.17 -1.15
CA LEU A 93 -19.87 11.34 -0.34
C LEU A 93 -19.09 10.23 0.37
N LYS A 94 -19.40 9.96 1.63
CA LYS A 94 -18.71 8.92 2.42
C LYS A 94 -18.92 7.51 1.88
N GLN A 95 -20.08 7.23 1.28
CA GLN A 95 -20.41 5.92 0.70
C GLN A 95 -19.96 5.75 -0.76
N ALA A 96 -19.50 6.81 -1.43
CA ALA A 96 -19.13 6.75 -2.85
C ALA A 96 -18.08 5.68 -3.18
N PRO A 97 -17.00 5.50 -2.39
CA PRO A 97 -16.03 4.43 -2.64
C PRO A 97 -16.63 3.02 -2.55
N ARG A 98 -17.58 2.80 -1.65
CA ARG A 98 -18.28 1.51 -1.51
C ARG A 98 -19.19 1.24 -2.70
N ALA A 99 -19.97 2.25 -3.11
CA ALA A 99 -20.83 2.16 -4.29
C ALA A 99 -20.03 1.84 -5.57
N TRP A 100 -18.86 2.46 -5.74
CA TRP A 100 -17.94 2.15 -6.82
C TRP A 100 -17.42 0.71 -6.75
N ASN A 101 -16.90 0.29 -5.58
CA ASN A 101 -16.35 -1.05 -5.38
C ASN A 101 -17.40 -2.15 -5.67
N ASN A 102 -18.64 -1.96 -5.21
CA ASN A 102 -19.74 -2.87 -5.50
C ASN A 102 -20.09 -2.91 -7.00
N ARG A 103 -20.09 -1.75 -7.68
CA ARG A 103 -20.41 -1.67 -9.12
C ARG A 103 -19.40 -2.42 -9.97
N ILE A 104 -18.11 -2.23 -9.68
CA ILE A 104 -17.03 -2.87 -10.44
C ILE A 104 -16.88 -4.35 -10.09
N ASP A 105 -17.08 -4.75 -8.83
CA ASP A 105 -17.10 -6.15 -8.41
C ASP A 105 -18.19 -6.93 -9.14
N LYS A 106 -19.44 -6.41 -9.11
CA LYS A 106 -20.57 -7.01 -9.83
C LYS A 106 -20.29 -7.14 -11.33
N TYR A 107 -19.79 -6.07 -11.94
CA TYR A 107 -19.42 -6.08 -13.36
C TYR A 107 -18.35 -7.13 -13.67
N SER A 108 -17.32 -7.22 -12.83
CA SER A 108 -16.19 -8.12 -13.03
C SER A 108 -16.67 -9.58 -12.99
N GLN A 109 -17.52 -9.92 -12.01
CA GLN A 109 -18.12 -11.25 -11.90
C GLN A 109 -19.02 -11.59 -13.09
N GLU A 110 -19.88 -10.66 -13.53
CA GLU A 110 -20.71 -10.82 -14.73
C GLU A 110 -19.88 -11.04 -16.01
N ASN A 111 -18.64 -10.52 -16.05
CA ASN A 111 -17.71 -10.65 -17.17
C ASN A 111 -16.69 -11.80 -17.00
N GLY A 112 -16.95 -12.73 -16.09
CA GLY A 112 -16.17 -13.96 -15.92
C GLY A 112 -14.85 -13.79 -15.17
N PHE A 113 -14.67 -12.70 -14.43
CA PHE A 113 -13.59 -12.60 -13.46
C PHE A 113 -13.99 -13.24 -12.14
N VAL A 114 -13.03 -13.90 -11.50
CA VAL A 114 -13.13 -14.43 -10.15
C VAL A 114 -12.37 -13.51 -9.21
N ARG A 115 -13.03 -13.01 -8.17
CA ARG A 115 -12.40 -12.18 -7.14
C ARG A 115 -11.56 -13.05 -6.20
N CYS A 116 -10.34 -12.62 -5.92
CA CYS A 116 -9.44 -13.29 -4.98
C CYS A 116 -10.03 -13.23 -3.55
N PRO A 117 -10.19 -14.37 -2.85
CA PRO A 117 -10.75 -14.41 -1.49
C PRO A 117 -9.81 -13.89 -0.40
N HIS A 118 -8.54 -13.65 -0.76
CA HIS A 118 -7.49 -13.23 0.17
C HIS A 118 -7.04 -11.78 -0.05
N GLU A 119 -7.52 -11.16 -1.13
CA GLU A 119 -7.31 -9.77 -1.48
C GLU A 119 -8.44 -9.32 -2.42
N TYR A 120 -9.47 -8.70 -1.87
CA TYR A 120 -10.74 -8.45 -2.58
C TYR A 120 -10.66 -7.40 -3.69
N VAL A 121 -9.51 -6.78 -3.89
CA VAL A 121 -9.27 -5.90 -5.03
C VAL A 121 -8.57 -6.58 -6.21
N LEU A 122 -8.14 -7.84 -6.04
CA LEU A 122 -7.50 -8.63 -7.09
C LEU A 122 -8.55 -9.53 -7.76
N TYR A 123 -8.62 -9.44 -9.08
CA TYR A 123 -9.51 -10.20 -9.94
C TYR A 123 -8.69 -11.03 -10.92
N VAL A 124 -9.12 -12.27 -11.13
CA VAL A 124 -8.45 -13.22 -12.01
C VAL A 124 -9.45 -13.71 -13.05
N LYS A 125 -9.10 -13.58 -14.33
CA LYS A 125 -9.81 -14.24 -15.42
C LYS A 125 -8.86 -15.25 -16.04
N ALA A 126 -9.24 -16.51 -15.98
CA ALA A 126 -8.46 -17.62 -16.52
C ALA A 126 -9.30 -18.43 -17.52
N HIS A 127 -8.68 -18.87 -18.61
CA HIS A 127 -9.28 -19.79 -19.57
C HIS A 127 -8.59 -21.16 -19.52
N GLU A 128 -9.29 -22.20 -19.98
CA GLU A 128 -8.81 -23.60 -19.95
C GLU A 128 -7.48 -23.82 -20.69
N LYS A 129 -7.15 -22.95 -21.65
CA LYS A 129 -5.89 -23.00 -22.42
C LYS A 129 -4.67 -22.46 -21.67
N GLY A 130 -4.83 -22.02 -20.41
CA GLY A 130 -3.79 -21.40 -19.61
C GLY A 130 -3.63 -19.89 -19.84
N ASP A 131 -4.53 -19.28 -20.60
CA ASP A 131 -4.60 -17.81 -20.73
C ASP A 131 -5.10 -17.20 -19.42
N VAL A 132 -4.42 -16.19 -18.93
CA VAL A 132 -4.72 -15.53 -17.65
C VAL A 132 -4.57 -14.02 -17.76
N LEU A 133 -5.49 -13.33 -17.09
CA LEU A 133 -5.51 -11.89 -16.89
C LEU A 133 -5.73 -11.60 -15.42
N PHE A 134 -4.81 -10.87 -14.83
CA PHE A 134 -4.87 -10.34 -13.47
C PHE A 134 -5.21 -8.86 -13.53
N VAL A 135 -6.20 -8.44 -12.75
CA VAL A 135 -6.62 -7.04 -12.62
C VAL A 135 -6.62 -6.69 -11.14
N CYS A 136 -5.90 -5.64 -10.76
CA CYS A 136 -5.88 -5.12 -9.39
C CYS A 136 -6.47 -3.72 -9.38
N LEU A 137 -7.43 -3.49 -8.50
CA LEU A 137 -8.12 -2.21 -8.32
C LEU A 137 -7.56 -1.45 -7.11
N TYR A 138 -7.23 -0.18 -7.30
CA TYR A 138 -7.01 0.74 -6.19
C TYR A 138 -7.83 1.99 -6.41
N VAL A 139 -8.96 2.09 -5.70
CA VAL A 139 -9.89 3.23 -5.82
C VAL A 139 -10.26 3.46 -7.30
N ASP A 140 -9.74 4.50 -7.93
CA ASP A 140 -10.07 4.89 -9.31
C ASP A 140 -9.07 4.32 -10.35
N ASP A 141 -7.93 3.79 -9.89
CA ASP A 141 -6.88 3.23 -10.73
C ASP A 141 -7.03 1.70 -10.86
N LEU A 142 -6.87 1.20 -12.08
CA LEU A 142 -6.79 -0.22 -12.39
C LEU A 142 -5.43 -0.54 -12.99
N ILE A 143 -4.76 -1.54 -12.44
CA ILE A 143 -3.58 -2.14 -13.10
C ILE A 143 -3.92 -3.56 -13.53
N PHE A 144 -3.35 -3.98 -14.65
CA PHE A 144 -3.57 -5.33 -15.16
C PHE A 144 -2.34 -5.89 -15.88
N THR A 145 -2.22 -7.21 -15.85
CA THR A 145 -1.13 -7.98 -16.45
C THR A 145 -1.59 -9.41 -16.74
N GLY A 146 -0.84 -10.17 -17.54
CA GLY A 146 -1.24 -11.47 -18.03
C GLY A 146 -0.44 -11.91 -19.26
N ASN A 147 -0.77 -13.06 -19.81
CA ASN A 147 -0.05 -13.66 -20.93
C ASN A 147 -0.72 -13.50 -22.30
N ASN A 148 -1.96 -12.98 -22.36
CA ASN A 148 -2.73 -12.94 -23.60
C ASN A 148 -3.15 -11.51 -24.00
N PRO A 149 -2.56 -10.95 -25.08
CA PRO A 149 -2.92 -9.63 -25.59
C PRO A 149 -4.38 -9.47 -26.03
N ILE A 150 -5.03 -10.55 -26.48
CA ILE A 150 -6.45 -10.51 -26.88
C ILE A 150 -7.33 -10.24 -25.64
N MET A 151 -7.06 -10.92 -24.53
CA MET A 151 -7.74 -10.65 -23.26
C MET A 151 -7.56 -9.21 -22.80
N PHE A 152 -6.42 -8.59 -23.11
CA PHE A 152 -6.17 -7.18 -22.76
C PHE A 152 -7.04 -6.26 -23.61
N GLU A 153 -7.12 -6.48 -24.93
CA GLU A 153 -7.99 -5.69 -25.81
C GLU A 153 -9.47 -5.84 -25.43
N ASP A 154 -9.91 -7.06 -25.15
CA ASP A 154 -11.29 -7.33 -24.75
C ASP A 154 -11.61 -6.67 -23.41
N PHE A 155 -10.72 -6.78 -22.42
CA PHE A 155 -10.86 -6.11 -21.14
C PHE A 155 -10.91 -4.59 -21.31
N LYS A 156 -10.00 -3.99 -22.08
CA LYS A 156 -10.00 -2.54 -22.33
C LYS A 156 -11.28 -2.07 -22.98
N LYS A 157 -11.77 -2.77 -24.00
CA LYS A 157 -13.03 -2.42 -24.69
C LYS A 157 -14.21 -2.53 -23.75
N ALA A 158 -14.30 -3.62 -22.99
CA ALA A 158 -15.37 -3.84 -22.02
C ALA A 158 -15.37 -2.75 -20.95
N MET A 159 -14.21 -2.45 -20.37
CA MET A 159 -14.07 -1.41 -19.35
C MET A 159 -14.35 -0.01 -19.89
N THR A 160 -13.92 0.33 -21.11
CA THR A 160 -14.18 1.64 -21.74
C THR A 160 -15.64 1.80 -22.17
N TYR A 161 -16.30 0.70 -22.53
CA TYR A 161 -17.71 0.71 -22.87
C TYR A 161 -18.58 0.95 -21.62
N GLU A 162 -18.27 0.24 -20.53
CA GLU A 162 -19.04 0.33 -19.30
C GLU A 162 -18.71 1.58 -18.46
N PHE A 163 -17.43 1.91 -18.36
CA PHE A 163 -16.91 3.00 -17.55
C PHE A 163 -16.16 3.99 -18.43
N GLU A 164 -16.30 5.29 -18.15
CA GLU A 164 -15.56 6.31 -18.89
C GLU A 164 -14.08 6.26 -18.51
N MET A 165 -13.29 5.50 -19.28
CA MET A 165 -11.86 5.31 -19.05
C MET A 165 -10.99 6.38 -19.73
N THR A 166 -9.80 6.59 -19.20
CA THR A 166 -8.68 7.24 -19.90
C THR A 166 -7.90 6.24 -20.76
N ASP A 167 -7.03 6.74 -21.63
CA ASP A 167 -6.21 5.88 -22.49
C ASP A 167 -5.35 4.92 -21.67
N THR A 168 -5.40 3.64 -22.03
CA THR A 168 -4.53 2.62 -21.46
C THR A 168 -3.07 2.92 -21.79
N ARG A 169 -2.21 2.84 -20.78
CA ARG A 169 -0.77 3.05 -20.95
C ARG A 169 0.01 1.96 -20.24
N LEU A 170 1.24 1.77 -20.69
CA LEU A 170 2.22 1.01 -19.90
C LEU A 170 2.36 1.73 -18.55
N MET A 171 2.25 1.00 -17.45
CA MET A 171 2.32 1.57 -16.11
C MET A 171 3.70 2.22 -15.92
N SER A 172 3.71 3.54 -15.81
CA SER A 172 4.91 4.36 -15.57
C SER A 172 4.85 5.13 -14.25
N TYR A 173 3.65 5.29 -13.69
CA TYR A 173 3.43 5.88 -12.37
C TYR A 173 2.21 5.26 -11.72
N TYR A 174 2.33 4.78 -10.48
CA TYR A 174 1.20 4.16 -9.77
C TYR A 174 1.32 4.39 -8.26
N LEU A 175 0.28 4.93 -7.63
CA LEU A 175 0.24 5.21 -6.18
C LEU A 175 1.46 5.95 -5.62
N GLY A 176 2.02 6.89 -6.40
CA GLY A 176 3.20 7.66 -6.01
C GLY A 176 4.55 7.04 -6.38
N PHE A 177 4.54 5.84 -6.95
CA PHE A 177 5.75 5.16 -7.43
C PHE A 177 5.97 5.48 -8.90
N GLU A 178 7.21 5.75 -9.26
CA GLU A 178 7.67 5.74 -10.63
C GLU A 178 8.02 4.30 -11.01
N VAL A 179 7.63 3.88 -12.21
CA VAL A 179 7.79 2.51 -12.68
C VAL A 179 8.52 2.52 -14.02
N LYS A 180 9.64 1.80 -14.10
CA LYS A 180 10.41 1.59 -15.33
C LYS A 180 10.41 0.10 -15.65
N GLN A 181 9.74 -0.29 -16.74
CA GLN A 181 9.62 -1.68 -17.16
C GLN A 181 10.49 -1.92 -18.41
N ASN A 182 11.34 -2.95 -18.37
CA ASN A 182 12.17 -3.36 -19.50
C ASN A 182 12.23 -4.90 -19.59
N ASP A 183 12.93 -5.43 -20.60
CA ASP A 183 12.98 -6.88 -20.82
C ASP A 183 13.71 -7.64 -19.69
N GLY A 184 14.57 -6.96 -18.93
CA GLY A 184 15.28 -7.52 -17.79
C GLY A 184 14.47 -7.55 -16.48
N GLY A 185 13.43 -6.71 -16.36
CA GLY A 185 12.62 -6.61 -15.16
C GLY A 185 11.89 -5.29 -14.99
N ILE A 186 11.39 -5.05 -13.78
CA ILE A 186 10.62 -3.86 -13.41
C ILE A 186 11.32 -3.15 -12.26
N PHE A 187 11.68 -1.89 -12.46
CA PHE A 187 12.22 -1.02 -11.41
C PHE A 187 11.12 -0.09 -10.89
N ILE A 188 10.97 -0.01 -9.56
CA ILE A 188 10.10 0.96 -8.90
C ILE A 188 10.89 1.89 -7.98
N SER A 189 10.58 3.18 -8.03
CA SER A 189 11.23 4.20 -7.20
C SER A 189 10.24 5.28 -6.74
N GLN A 190 10.68 6.11 -5.80
CA GLN A 190 9.98 7.31 -5.37
C GLN A 190 10.93 8.52 -5.47
N GLU A 191 11.70 8.61 -6.56
CA GLU A 191 12.77 9.62 -6.72
C GLU A 191 12.19 11.04 -6.71
N GLY A 192 11.13 11.28 -7.50
CA GLY A 192 10.42 12.55 -7.53
C GLY A 192 9.87 12.93 -6.16
N TYR A 193 9.22 12.00 -5.45
CA TYR A 193 8.69 12.25 -4.11
C TYR A 193 9.81 12.52 -3.09
N ALA A 194 10.93 11.78 -3.15
CA ALA A 194 12.07 12.02 -2.28
C ALA A 194 12.64 13.44 -2.48
N LYS A 195 12.75 13.91 -3.73
CA LYS A 195 13.15 15.30 -4.04
C LYS A 195 12.18 16.32 -3.47
N ASP A 196 10.87 16.07 -3.56
CA ASP A 196 9.86 16.97 -3.01
C ASP A 196 9.89 17.03 -1.48
N VAL A 197 10.13 15.89 -0.81
CA VAL A 197 10.37 15.85 0.63
C VAL A 197 11.61 16.65 1.01
N LEU A 198 12.73 16.49 0.29
CA LEU A 198 13.95 17.28 0.53
C LEU A 198 13.70 18.78 0.36
N LYS A 199 12.99 19.20 -0.69
CA LYS A 199 12.61 20.61 -0.91
C LYS A 199 11.74 21.14 0.22
N LYS A 200 10.68 20.40 0.59
CA LYS A 200 9.74 20.76 1.66
C LYS A 200 10.43 21.03 2.99
N PHE A 201 11.48 20.27 3.31
CA PHE A 201 12.23 20.41 4.56
C PHE A 201 13.55 21.19 4.42
N GLN A 202 13.79 21.83 3.26
CA GLN A 202 14.98 22.65 2.98
C GLN A 202 16.30 21.88 3.10
N MET A 203 16.33 20.64 2.60
CA MET A 203 17.47 19.72 2.70
C MET A 203 17.99 19.25 1.32
N LEU A 204 17.55 19.88 0.23
CA LEU A 204 17.96 19.49 -1.13
C LEU A 204 19.47 19.66 -1.35
N ASP A 205 20.04 20.74 -0.80
CA ASP A 205 21.47 21.09 -0.90
C ASP A 205 22.30 20.58 0.30
N SER A 206 21.72 19.73 1.15
CA SER A 206 22.43 19.20 2.33
C SER A 206 23.50 18.19 1.94
N ASN A 207 24.61 18.14 2.70
CA ASN A 207 25.62 17.09 2.55
C ASN A 207 25.00 15.71 2.79
N SER A 208 25.36 14.71 1.97
CA SER A 208 24.85 13.35 2.14
C SER A 208 25.52 12.64 3.32
N VAL A 209 24.83 11.64 3.86
CA VAL A 209 25.37 10.71 4.87
C VAL A 209 25.12 9.27 4.42
N ASN A 210 25.97 8.34 4.88
CA ASN A 210 25.92 6.94 4.44
C ASN A 210 24.92 6.08 5.23
N THR A 211 24.39 6.58 6.36
CA THR A 211 23.45 5.82 7.19
C THR A 211 22.24 6.69 7.58
N PRO A 212 21.03 6.12 7.57
CA PRO A 212 19.81 6.89 7.89
C PRO A 212 19.68 7.18 9.40
N MET A 213 20.40 6.42 10.24
CA MET A 213 20.46 6.57 11.70
C MET A 213 21.90 6.42 12.19
N GLU A 214 22.24 7.11 13.28
CA GLU A 214 23.49 6.88 14.00
C GLU A 214 23.44 5.56 14.78
N TYR A 215 24.58 4.87 14.84
CA TYR A 215 24.69 3.63 15.58
C TYR A 215 24.44 3.86 17.08
N ARG A 216 23.70 2.96 17.73
CA ARG A 216 23.35 2.99 19.17
C ARG A 216 22.53 4.19 19.64
N VAL A 217 21.96 5.01 18.75
CA VAL A 217 20.98 6.01 19.16
C VAL A 217 19.78 5.31 19.77
N LYS A 218 19.48 5.63 21.03
CA LYS A 218 18.25 5.24 21.70
C LYS A 218 17.47 6.50 22.00
N LEU A 219 16.20 6.48 21.65
CA LEU A 219 15.27 7.58 21.89
C LEU A 219 14.37 7.20 23.08
N SER A 220 13.91 8.20 23.81
CA SER A 220 12.94 8.04 24.90
C SER A 220 12.01 9.23 24.99
N LYS A 221 10.78 9.01 25.45
CA LYS A 221 9.84 10.10 25.81
C LYS A 221 10.40 11.03 26.87
N HIS A 222 11.37 10.56 27.65
CA HIS A 222 12.02 11.29 28.73
C HIS A 222 13.36 11.91 28.31
N ASP A 223 13.69 11.90 27.02
CA ASP A 223 14.92 12.53 26.52
C ASP A 223 14.97 14.02 26.90
N VAL A 224 16.13 14.44 27.40
CA VAL A 224 16.40 15.84 27.76
C VAL A 224 16.47 16.65 26.47
N GLY A 225 15.40 17.38 26.16
CA GLY A 225 15.32 18.22 24.98
C GLY A 225 14.10 19.11 24.99
N GLU A 226 14.19 20.26 24.33
CA GLU A 226 13.06 21.16 24.17
C GLU A 226 11.96 20.49 23.35
N LYS A 227 10.70 20.72 23.73
CA LYS A 227 9.56 20.28 22.92
C LYS A 227 9.60 20.99 21.57
N VAL A 228 9.37 20.24 20.51
CA VAL A 228 9.27 20.78 19.14
C VAL A 228 7.83 20.76 18.67
N ASP A 229 7.52 21.52 17.62
CA ASP A 229 6.18 21.52 17.02
C ASP A 229 5.79 20.10 16.56
N PRO A 230 4.75 19.49 17.18
CA PRO A 230 4.28 18.17 16.78
C PRO A 230 3.74 18.13 15.34
N THR A 231 3.24 19.25 14.82
CA THR A 231 2.67 19.34 13.47
C THR A 231 3.77 19.18 12.42
N LEU A 232 4.85 19.95 12.54
CA LEU A 232 6.02 19.83 11.68
C LEU A 232 6.64 18.43 11.76
N PHE A 233 6.79 17.88 12.97
CA PHE A 233 7.36 16.54 13.16
C PHE A 233 6.49 15.45 12.52
N ARG A 234 5.17 15.46 12.75
CA ARG A 234 4.22 14.53 12.10
C ARG A 234 4.27 14.65 10.58
N SER A 235 4.38 15.87 10.07
CA SER A 235 4.51 16.14 8.63
C SER A 235 5.76 15.48 8.05
N LEU A 236 6.90 15.56 8.74
CA LEU A 236 8.15 14.90 8.35
C LEU A 236 8.03 13.37 8.41
N VAL A 237 7.59 12.83 9.55
CA VAL A 237 7.47 11.39 9.74
C VAL A 237 6.50 10.76 8.74
N ARG A 238 5.37 11.41 8.44
CA ARG A 238 4.42 10.94 7.42
C ARG A 238 5.04 10.91 6.03
N SER A 239 5.80 11.95 5.66
CA SER A 239 6.53 11.98 4.40
C SER A 239 7.56 10.84 4.31
N LEU A 240 8.32 10.60 5.37
CA LEU A 240 9.30 9.52 5.41
C LEU A 240 8.64 8.13 5.38
N ARG A 241 7.50 7.96 6.06
CA ARG A 241 6.74 6.71 6.04
C ARG A 241 6.17 6.38 4.67
N TYR A 242 5.84 7.39 3.87
CA TYR A 242 5.42 7.11 2.49
C TYR A 242 6.57 6.65 1.60
N LEU A 243 7.82 7.08 1.86
CA LEU A 243 9.01 6.61 1.14
C LEU A 243 9.34 5.14 1.42
N THR A 244 8.91 4.56 2.56
CA THR A 244 9.22 3.16 2.89
C THR A 244 8.57 2.15 1.95
N CYS A 245 7.68 2.60 1.06
CA CYS A 245 7.03 1.79 0.05
C CYS A 245 8.01 1.28 -1.03
N THR A 246 9.08 2.02 -1.32
CA THR A 246 10.17 1.55 -2.21
C THR A 246 11.54 1.60 -1.54
N ARG A 247 11.59 1.95 -0.25
CA ARG A 247 12.82 2.18 0.54
C ARG A 247 12.80 1.37 1.84
N PRO A 248 12.90 0.02 1.79
CA PRO A 248 12.88 -0.82 2.99
C PRO A 248 14.00 -0.48 3.98
N GLU A 249 15.13 0.03 3.51
CA GLU A 249 16.32 0.28 4.33
C GLU A 249 16.17 1.44 5.33
N ILE A 250 15.22 2.35 5.12
CA ILE A 250 14.89 3.40 6.11
C ILE A 250 13.75 3.00 7.04
N LEU A 251 13.08 1.87 6.80
CA LEU A 251 11.84 1.51 7.49
C LEU A 251 12.00 1.42 9.01
N TYR A 252 13.09 0.82 9.48
CA TYR A 252 13.37 0.70 10.91
C TYR A 252 13.46 2.08 11.59
N VAL A 253 14.32 2.98 11.09
CA VAL A 253 14.48 4.31 11.72
C VAL A 253 13.20 5.13 11.65
N VAL A 254 12.45 5.04 10.55
CA VAL A 254 11.14 5.70 10.43
C VAL A 254 10.17 5.14 11.48
N GLY A 255 10.18 3.82 11.70
CA GLY A 255 9.40 3.16 12.76
C GLY A 255 9.78 3.62 14.16
N VAL A 256 11.06 3.84 14.43
CA VAL A 256 11.56 4.37 15.72
C VAL A 256 11.10 5.80 15.95
N VAL A 257 11.30 6.72 15.00
CA VAL A 257 10.91 8.14 15.17
C VAL A 257 9.39 8.33 15.21
N SER A 258 8.63 7.44 14.57
CA SER A 258 7.15 7.48 14.59
C SER A 258 6.54 7.34 15.98
N ARG A 259 7.26 6.75 16.94
CA ARG A 259 6.80 6.55 18.32
C ARG A 259 6.59 7.86 19.08
N TYR A 260 7.20 8.95 18.61
CA TYR A 260 7.25 10.24 19.30
C TYR A 260 6.41 11.33 18.63
N MET A 261 5.48 10.96 17.74
CA MET A 261 4.63 11.91 17.01
C MET A 261 3.71 12.76 17.90
N GLU A 262 3.38 12.30 19.10
CA GLU A 262 2.48 13.02 20.01
C GLU A 262 3.17 14.22 20.67
N SER A 263 4.34 13.99 21.29
CA SER A 263 5.13 14.98 22.02
C SER A 263 6.62 14.85 21.69
N PRO A 264 7.07 15.26 20.49
CA PRO A 264 8.46 15.16 20.08
C PRO A 264 9.37 16.17 20.80
N THR A 265 10.65 15.85 20.86
CA THR A 265 11.71 16.70 21.44
C THR A 265 12.72 17.06 20.35
N SER A 266 13.66 17.96 20.66
CA SER A 266 14.75 18.33 19.76
C SER A 266 15.60 17.12 19.33
N THR A 267 15.84 16.16 20.23
CA THR A 267 16.52 14.88 19.93
C THR A 267 15.75 14.05 18.91
N HIS A 268 14.43 13.91 19.09
CA HIS A 268 13.56 13.21 18.14
C HIS A 268 13.62 13.87 16.75
N MET A 269 13.50 15.21 16.70
CA MET A 269 13.56 15.97 15.46
C MET A 269 14.92 15.83 14.76
N LYS A 270 16.02 15.86 15.53
CA LYS A 270 17.37 15.67 14.98
C LYS A 270 17.52 14.30 14.32
N THR A 271 17.07 13.23 14.98
CA THR A 271 17.12 11.88 14.42
C THR A 271 16.22 11.76 13.17
N ALA A 272 15.02 12.33 13.18
CA ALA A 272 14.15 12.34 12.00
C ALA A 272 14.76 13.13 10.83
N LYS A 273 15.34 14.31 11.09
CA LYS A 273 16.00 15.13 10.06
C LYS A 273 17.24 14.46 9.48
N ARG A 274 17.97 13.64 10.25
CA ARG A 274 19.14 12.88 9.78
C ARG A 274 18.81 11.94 8.61
N ILE A 275 17.57 11.49 8.48
CA ILE A 275 17.13 10.63 7.38
C ILE A 275 17.18 11.40 6.04
N LEU A 276 16.99 12.72 6.06
CA LEU A 276 16.95 13.54 4.84
C LEU A 276 18.31 13.61 4.11
N PRO A 277 19.45 13.87 4.77
CA PRO A 277 20.79 13.73 4.17
C PRO A 277 21.07 12.35 3.56
N TYR A 278 20.56 11.28 4.18
CA TYR A 278 20.71 9.93 3.65
C TYR A 278 19.93 9.77 2.34
N LEU A 279 18.66 10.21 2.33
CA LEU A 279 17.82 10.23 1.13
C LEU A 279 18.45 11.05 0.00
N ARG A 280 19.06 12.20 0.32
CA ARG A 280 19.78 13.02 -0.67
C ARG A 280 20.90 12.25 -1.35
N GLY A 281 21.65 11.43 -0.60
CA GLY A 281 22.75 10.63 -1.14
C GLY A 281 22.30 9.36 -1.89
N THR A 282 21.01 9.05 -1.86
CA THR A 282 20.44 7.78 -2.35
C THR A 282 19.15 8.02 -3.13
N LEU A 283 19.04 9.15 -3.85
CA LEU A 283 17.82 9.54 -4.56
C LEU A 283 17.40 8.52 -5.63
N ASP A 284 18.38 7.87 -6.25
CA ASP A 284 18.24 6.87 -7.30
C ASP A 284 17.91 5.47 -6.77
N TYR A 285 17.84 5.28 -5.44
CA TYR A 285 17.50 3.99 -4.85
C TYR A 285 16.02 3.66 -5.06
N GLY A 286 15.78 2.39 -5.34
CA GLY A 286 14.46 1.80 -5.51
C GLY A 286 14.58 0.27 -5.51
N LEU A 287 13.53 -0.40 -5.96
CA LEU A 287 13.46 -1.86 -6.00
C LEU A 287 13.49 -2.33 -7.45
N PHE A 288 14.45 -3.19 -7.77
CA PHE A 288 14.51 -3.86 -9.05
C PHE A 288 13.98 -5.29 -8.91
N TYR A 289 12.86 -5.57 -9.57
CA TYR A 289 12.30 -6.89 -9.71
C TYR A 289 12.85 -7.52 -10.98
N SER A 290 13.80 -8.44 -10.85
CA SER A 290 14.37 -9.13 -12.00
C SER A 290 13.46 -10.27 -12.46
N SER A 291 13.62 -10.66 -13.71
CA SER A 291 13.24 -12.01 -14.13
C SER A 291 14.09 -13.05 -13.38
N SER A 292 13.48 -14.17 -13.00
CA SER A 292 14.14 -15.31 -12.37
C SER A 292 13.54 -16.58 -12.97
N HIS A 293 14.21 -17.72 -12.84
CA HIS A 293 13.69 -19.02 -13.27
C HIS A 293 13.02 -19.80 -12.14
N ILE A 294 13.10 -19.31 -10.89
CA ILE A 294 12.56 -19.98 -9.70
C ILE A 294 11.69 -19.01 -8.89
N ILE A 295 10.40 -19.34 -8.71
CA ILE A 295 9.47 -18.68 -7.79
C ILE A 295 9.44 -19.43 -6.46
N ASN A 296 10.51 -19.31 -5.68
CA ASN A 296 10.49 -19.78 -4.30
C ASN A 296 10.25 -18.59 -3.38
N LEU A 297 9.19 -18.67 -2.59
CA LEU A 297 8.93 -17.71 -1.53
C LEU A 297 9.76 -18.07 -0.30
N VAL A 298 10.57 -17.11 0.17
CA VAL A 298 11.47 -17.28 1.32
C VAL A 298 11.31 -16.07 2.25
N GLY A 299 11.19 -16.32 3.55
CA GLY A 299 11.15 -15.28 4.57
C GLY A 299 12.42 -15.22 5.42
N TYR A 300 12.80 -14.03 5.83
CA TYR A 300 13.80 -13.79 6.87
C TYR A 300 13.13 -12.96 7.96
N CYS A 301 13.31 -13.34 9.22
CA CYS A 301 12.84 -12.52 10.34
C CYS A 301 13.89 -12.41 11.43
N ASP A 302 13.78 -11.33 12.19
CA ASP A 302 14.69 -10.96 13.26
C ASP A 302 13.93 -10.08 14.26
N SER A 303 14.47 -9.96 15.47
CA SER A 303 13.97 -9.05 16.48
C SER A 303 15.07 -8.45 17.35
N ASP A 304 14.86 -7.20 17.77
CA ASP A 304 15.60 -6.72 18.94
C ASP A 304 15.04 -7.34 20.24
N PHE A 305 15.71 -7.10 21.36
CA PHE A 305 15.19 -7.43 22.68
C PHE A 305 15.12 -6.20 23.57
N ALA A 306 13.91 -5.88 24.02
CA ALA A 306 13.65 -4.71 24.86
C ALA A 306 14.27 -3.42 24.30
N GLY A 307 14.23 -3.27 22.96
CA GLY A 307 14.87 -2.17 22.26
C GLY A 307 14.23 -0.82 22.54
N ASP A 308 12.93 -0.79 22.84
CA ASP A 308 12.24 0.42 23.27
C ASP A 308 12.57 0.78 24.71
N LEU A 309 13.06 2.00 24.94
CA LEU A 309 13.45 2.43 26.27
C LEU A 309 12.27 2.67 27.21
N ASP A 310 11.11 3.06 26.67
CA ASP A 310 9.97 3.54 27.45
C ASP A 310 9.09 2.39 27.94
N ASP A 311 8.82 1.39 27.09
CA ASP A 311 7.97 0.24 27.48
C ASP A 311 8.64 -1.13 27.37
N LYS A 312 9.94 -1.18 27.04
CA LYS A 312 10.73 -2.42 26.94
C LYS A 312 10.17 -3.44 25.95
N LYS A 313 9.31 -3.02 25.02
CA LYS A 313 8.88 -3.89 23.93
C LYS A 313 9.94 -3.98 22.86
N SER A 314 10.00 -5.14 22.24
CA SER A 314 10.91 -5.39 21.13
C SER A 314 10.38 -4.85 19.79
N THR A 315 11.23 -4.82 18.78
CA THR A 315 10.88 -4.52 17.38
C THR A 315 11.10 -5.77 16.54
N THR A 316 10.04 -6.29 15.93
CA THR A 316 10.09 -7.37 14.93
C THR A 316 10.38 -6.80 13.56
N GLY A 317 11.32 -7.41 12.85
CA GLY A 317 11.59 -7.20 11.43
C GLY A 317 11.33 -8.48 10.62
N PHE A 318 10.83 -8.34 9.40
CA PHE A 318 10.92 -9.40 8.41
C PHE A 318 11.06 -8.86 6.99
N VAL A 319 11.54 -9.70 6.08
CA VAL A 319 11.50 -9.48 4.64
C VAL A 319 11.23 -10.82 3.94
N PHE A 320 10.34 -10.79 2.96
CA PHE A 320 10.04 -11.89 2.06
C PHE A 320 10.63 -11.62 0.68
N PHE A 321 11.26 -12.65 0.14
CA PHE A 321 11.78 -12.70 -1.21
C PHE A 321 11.00 -13.69 -2.05
N MET A 322 10.64 -13.29 -3.26
CA MET A 322 10.17 -14.19 -4.32
C MET A 322 11.30 -14.35 -5.33
N GLY A 323 12.01 -15.48 -5.28
CA GLY A 323 13.30 -15.60 -5.95
C GLY A 323 14.31 -14.60 -5.35
N ASN A 324 14.88 -13.73 -6.18
CA ASN A 324 15.84 -12.70 -5.74
C ASN A 324 15.18 -11.35 -5.43
N ASN A 325 13.85 -11.26 -5.55
CA ASN A 325 13.14 -10.00 -5.46
C ASN A 325 12.50 -9.83 -4.07
N ALA A 326 12.82 -8.76 -3.35
CA ALA A 326 12.15 -8.43 -2.11
C ALA A 326 10.72 -7.93 -2.40
N THR A 327 9.70 -8.63 -1.92
CA THR A 327 8.29 -8.38 -2.27
C THR A 327 7.44 -7.90 -1.11
N SER A 328 7.88 -8.12 0.13
CA SER A 328 7.15 -7.66 1.31
C SER A 328 8.08 -7.57 2.52
N TRP A 329 7.94 -6.53 3.33
CA TRP A 329 8.81 -6.31 4.48
C TRP A 329 8.11 -5.51 5.57
N VAL A 330 8.53 -5.71 6.82
CA VAL A 330 7.98 -5.00 7.98
C VAL A 330 9.09 -4.67 8.98
N SER A 331 8.96 -3.53 9.66
CA SER A 331 9.60 -3.26 10.94
C SER A 331 8.54 -2.71 11.89
N LYS A 332 8.21 -3.45 12.94
CA LYS A 332 7.07 -3.16 13.81
C LYS A 332 7.39 -3.46 15.27
N LYS A 333 7.04 -2.52 16.14
CA LYS A 333 7.09 -2.72 17.59
C LYS A 333 6.12 -3.82 18.00
N GLN A 334 6.61 -4.79 18.76
CA GLN A 334 5.81 -5.92 19.26
C GLN A 334 4.69 -5.40 20.17
N PRO A 335 3.52 -6.08 20.20
CA PRO A 335 2.41 -5.69 21.05
C PRO A 335 2.66 -6.03 22.54
N ILE A 336 3.50 -7.03 22.81
CA ILE A 336 3.82 -7.55 24.14
C ILE A 336 5.26 -7.22 24.54
N VAL A 337 5.52 -7.27 25.85
CA VAL A 337 6.88 -7.27 26.42
C VAL A 337 7.31 -8.72 26.53
N THR A 338 8.42 -9.08 25.90
CA THR A 338 8.99 -10.43 26.00
C THR A 338 10.01 -10.50 27.13
N LEU A 339 10.19 -11.69 27.68
CA LEU A 339 11.03 -11.96 28.84
C LEU A 339 12.45 -12.39 28.45
N SER A 340 12.67 -12.74 27.18
CA SER A 340 13.97 -13.13 26.67
C SER A 340 14.13 -12.82 25.19
N THR A 341 15.38 -12.83 24.71
CA THR A 341 15.69 -12.78 23.27
C THR A 341 15.05 -13.95 22.52
N CYS A 342 15.00 -15.14 23.12
CA CYS A 342 14.33 -16.30 22.54
C CYS A 342 12.84 -16.05 22.29
N GLU A 343 12.14 -15.46 23.25
CA GLU A 343 10.72 -15.17 23.13
C GLU A 343 10.46 -14.03 22.12
N ALA A 344 11.29 -12.99 22.10
CA ALA A 344 11.22 -11.92 21.10
C ALA A 344 11.32 -12.48 19.66
N GLU A 345 12.29 -13.36 19.44
CA GLU A 345 12.52 -14.03 18.15
C GLU A 345 11.38 -14.99 17.79
N TYR A 346 10.85 -15.70 18.77
CA TYR A 346 9.71 -16.59 18.56
C TYR A 346 8.44 -15.82 18.16
N VAL A 347 8.21 -14.64 18.76
CA VAL A 347 7.13 -13.73 18.35
C VAL A 347 7.36 -13.20 16.94
N ALA A 348 8.59 -12.84 16.58
CA ALA A 348 8.95 -12.42 15.23
C ALA A 348 8.71 -13.52 14.19
N ALA A 349 9.15 -14.75 14.47
CA ALA A 349 8.93 -15.92 13.63
C ALA A 349 7.44 -16.24 13.48
N THR A 350 6.65 -16.10 14.55
CA THR A 350 5.19 -16.28 14.50
C THR A 350 4.55 -15.26 13.57
N PHE A 351 4.89 -13.99 13.72
CA PHE A 351 4.35 -12.91 12.88
C PHE A 351 4.75 -13.09 11.40
N CYS A 352 6.01 -13.45 11.15
CA CYS A 352 6.53 -13.80 9.83
C CYS A 352 5.75 -14.99 9.23
N THR A 353 5.47 -16.03 10.01
CA THR A 353 4.72 -17.22 9.56
C THR A 353 3.29 -16.89 9.16
N CYS A 354 2.57 -16.07 9.94
CA CYS A 354 1.24 -15.61 9.58
C CYS A 354 1.24 -14.88 8.23
N HIS A 355 2.25 -14.04 7.99
CA HIS A 355 2.42 -13.33 6.73
C HIS A 355 2.76 -14.25 5.56
N ALA A 356 3.63 -15.24 5.79
CA ALA A 356 3.96 -16.28 4.80
C ALA A 356 2.72 -17.05 4.34
N ILE A 357 1.81 -17.40 5.27
CA ILE A 357 0.57 -18.09 4.94
C ILE A 357 -0.32 -17.24 4.04
N TRP A 358 -0.42 -15.93 4.31
CA TRP A 358 -1.16 -15.00 3.46
C TRP A 358 -0.53 -14.90 2.06
N LEU A 359 0.79 -14.71 1.96
CA LEU A 359 1.50 -14.68 0.67
C LEU A 359 1.36 -16.00 -0.12
N ARG A 360 1.41 -17.16 0.56
CA ARG A 360 1.19 -18.48 -0.07
C ARG A 360 -0.18 -18.57 -0.74
N ARG A 361 -1.20 -18.09 -0.03
CA ARG A 361 -2.58 -18.07 -0.49
C ARG A 361 -2.74 -17.13 -1.68
N LEU A 362 -2.14 -15.94 -1.62
CA LEU A 362 -2.17 -14.99 -2.72
C LEU A 362 -1.46 -15.52 -3.99
N LEU A 363 -0.30 -16.16 -3.84
CA LEU A 363 0.41 -16.81 -4.95
C LEU A 363 -0.39 -17.94 -5.60
N LYS A 364 -1.16 -18.70 -4.81
CA LYS A 364 -2.08 -19.71 -5.35
C LYS A 364 -3.14 -19.07 -6.26
N GLU A 365 -3.71 -17.93 -5.88
CA GLU A 365 -4.67 -17.20 -6.71
C GLU A 365 -4.02 -16.63 -7.98
N LEU A 366 -2.73 -16.26 -7.90
CA LEU A 366 -1.89 -15.89 -9.05
C LEU A 366 -1.47 -17.08 -9.94
N GLN A 367 -2.09 -18.25 -9.76
CA GLN A 367 -1.80 -19.49 -10.50
C GLN A 367 -0.37 -20.02 -10.29
N GLU A 368 0.28 -19.64 -9.19
CA GLU A 368 1.62 -20.10 -8.78
C GLU A 368 1.64 -20.69 -7.37
N PRO A 369 0.96 -21.83 -7.15
CA PRO A 369 0.94 -22.47 -5.85
C PRO A 369 2.34 -22.91 -5.43
N GLN A 370 2.79 -22.43 -4.26
CA GLN A 370 3.99 -22.94 -3.62
C GLN A 370 3.72 -24.39 -3.18
N LYS A 371 4.42 -25.37 -3.78
CA LYS A 371 4.20 -26.80 -3.48
C LYS A 371 4.83 -27.20 -2.15
N GLU A 372 6.10 -26.85 -1.97
CA GLU A 372 6.87 -27.13 -0.75
C GLU A 372 6.51 -26.18 0.40
N ALA A 373 6.98 -26.50 1.61
CA ALA A 373 6.89 -25.59 2.75
C ALA A 373 7.69 -24.30 2.48
N ILE A 374 7.16 -23.15 2.94
CA ILE A 374 7.88 -21.87 2.84
C ILE A 374 8.97 -21.86 3.90
N GLN A 375 10.20 -21.62 3.46
CA GLN A 375 11.34 -21.51 4.36
C GLN A 375 11.37 -20.14 5.02
N ILE A 376 11.42 -20.13 6.36
CA ILE A 376 11.63 -18.92 7.17
C ILE A 376 12.97 -19.07 7.88
N PHE A 377 13.87 -18.13 7.62
CA PHE A 377 15.18 -18.06 8.26
C PHE A 377 15.09 -17.24 9.54
N VAL A 378 15.55 -17.86 10.63
CA VAL A 378 15.70 -17.28 11.98
C VAL A 378 17.11 -17.60 12.43
N ASP A 379 17.84 -16.64 12.98
CA ASP A 379 19.23 -16.84 13.43
C ASP A 379 19.34 -17.32 14.89
N ASN A 380 18.27 -17.14 15.68
CA ASN A 380 18.21 -17.55 17.07
C ASN A 380 17.94 -19.06 17.25
N LYS A 381 18.97 -19.78 17.68
CA LYS A 381 18.93 -21.23 17.90
C LYS A 381 17.89 -21.67 18.94
N SER A 382 17.67 -20.87 20.00
CA SER A 382 16.70 -21.20 21.04
C SER A 382 15.27 -21.09 20.53
N ALA A 383 14.97 -20.04 19.77
CA ALA A 383 13.66 -19.87 19.12
C ALA A 383 13.40 -20.99 18.10
N LEU A 384 14.42 -21.39 17.32
CA LEU A 384 14.34 -22.55 16.42
C LEU A 384 14.10 -23.86 17.17
N ALA A 385 14.72 -24.07 18.32
CA ALA A 385 14.52 -25.27 19.13
C ALA A 385 13.09 -25.34 19.69
N LEU A 386 12.56 -24.20 20.17
CA LEU A 386 11.19 -24.06 20.65
C LEU A 386 10.17 -24.33 19.53
N ALA A 387 10.39 -23.77 18.34
CA ALA A 387 9.53 -23.99 17.18
C ALA A 387 9.49 -25.45 16.71
N LYS A 388 10.62 -26.19 16.85
CA LYS A 388 10.68 -27.62 16.51
C LYS A 388 10.05 -28.52 17.56
N ASN A 389 10.09 -28.11 18.83
CA ASN A 389 9.65 -28.91 19.96
C ASN A 389 8.68 -28.09 20.83
N PRO A 390 7.38 -28.06 20.52
CA PRO A 390 6.38 -27.28 21.25
C PRO A 390 6.15 -27.73 22.70
N CYS A 391 6.84 -28.78 23.15
CA CYS A 391 6.80 -29.30 24.52
C CYS A 391 7.93 -28.74 25.42
N LEU A 392 8.79 -27.84 24.93
CA LEU A 392 9.76 -27.14 25.77
C LEU A 392 9.04 -25.99 26.50
N PRO A 393 9.20 -25.89 27.83
CA PRO A 393 8.33 -25.11 28.73
C PRO A 393 8.39 -23.59 28.55
#